data_AF-A0A182QPR4-F1
#
_entry.id   AF-A0A182QPR4-F1
#
_cell.length_a   1.000
_cell.length_b   1.000
_cell.length_c   1.000
_cell.angle_alpha   90.00
_cell.angle_beta   90.00
_cell.angle_gamma   90.00
#
_symmetry.space_group_name_H-M   'P 1'
#
loop_
_entity.id
_entity.type
_entity.pdbx_description
1 polymer ?
#
loop_
_entity_poly.entity_id
_entity_poly.type
_entity_poly.pdbx_seq_one_letter_code
_entity_poly.pdbx_strand_id
1 'polypeptide(L)'
;MSEAKKIKLDHSGKTGEHKGKHGKAGKRNYYAKAGETADARERFMKPGHRGFLVTCNGHVRDCVRDSYRILNTFADDLYGPAEQEATGDDAISKPGGESDEEDISLKLQREAEAAGKKGNKAFRFQSVDSGAMNCLFIQTSLPDPDEIAYRLMKDLSETKKHRSRFILRMLPILAVCRANLKEILDAVGALADQYFLKEPKTYAIVFNRRLNNDLSRDDVIREVADLITAKNSGNKANLKSPQLAVIIEVIKGLCCIGILREYYELRKYNLTELVAQREPPAQNESTEAKDVKKTDDQLESQVKVSEEPETPHETSSA
;
A
#
# COMPACT_ATOMS: atom_id res chain seq x y z
N MET A 1 97.78 13.63 19.88
CA MET A 1 98.25 12.61 20.84
C MET A 1 97.05 11.70 21.13
N SER A 2 96.85 10.64 20.34
CA SER A 2 97.22 9.23 20.66
C SER A 2 96.41 8.69 21.87
N GLU A 3 95.41 7.84 21.61
CA GLU A 3 95.40 6.36 21.81
C GLU A 3 95.13 5.96 23.27
N ALA A 4 94.39 4.91 23.63
CA ALA A 4 94.10 3.59 23.02
C ALA A 4 92.68 3.11 23.47
N LYS A 5 91.86 2.42 22.66
CA LYS A 5 91.87 0.96 22.30
C LYS A 5 91.95 0.06 23.55
N LYS A 6 91.15 -1.01 23.77
CA LYS A 6 90.67 -2.10 22.88
C LYS A 6 89.95 -3.12 23.81
N ILE A 7 88.81 -3.78 23.49
CA ILE A 7 88.64 -5.14 22.86
C ILE A 7 87.19 -5.56 23.24
N LYS A 8 86.19 -5.70 22.35
CA LYS A 8 85.84 -6.78 21.40
C LYS A 8 85.68 -8.19 21.99
N LEU A 9 84.46 -8.75 21.89
CA LEU A 9 84.29 -10.08 21.28
C LEU A 9 82.93 -10.18 20.56
N ASP A 10 82.98 -10.83 19.40
CA ASP A 10 82.05 -10.86 18.26
C ASP A 10 81.09 -12.07 18.27
N HIS A 11 80.17 -12.04 17.29
CA HIS A 11 79.33 -13.11 16.69
C HIS A 11 77.89 -13.22 17.21
N SER A 12 76.82 -13.28 16.40
CA SER A 12 76.65 -13.43 14.94
C SER A 12 75.27 -12.89 14.52
N GLY A 13 75.11 -12.50 13.26
CA GLY A 13 74.04 -11.60 12.81
C GLY A 13 72.81 -12.19 12.08
N LYS A 14 71.89 -11.25 11.81
CA LYS A 14 70.87 -11.14 10.73
C LYS A 14 69.78 -12.24 10.68
N THR A 15 68.48 -11.97 10.58
CA THR A 15 67.67 -11.06 9.74
C THR A 15 66.21 -10.98 10.25
N GLY A 16 65.47 -9.89 9.99
CA GLY A 16 64.03 -10.01 9.68
C GLY A 16 63.03 -9.10 10.44
N GLU A 17 62.79 -7.93 9.85
CA GLU A 17 61.51 -7.20 9.70
C GLU A 17 60.62 -6.72 10.89
N HIS A 18 60.34 -5.41 10.80
CA HIS A 18 59.39 -4.60 11.55
C HIS A 18 57.92 -4.98 11.37
N LYS A 19 57.11 -4.81 12.42
CA LYS A 19 55.87 -3.98 12.38
C LYS A 19 55.34 -3.67 13.79
N GLY A 20 55.44 -2.39 14.17
CA GLY A 20 54.89 -1.85 15.40
C GLY A 20 53.36 -1.69 15.32
N LYS A 21 52.68 -2.12 16.39
CA LYS A 21 51.26 -1.87 16.64
C LYS A 21 51.05 -0.39 16.94
N HIS A 22 50.38 0.34 16.04
CA HIS A 22 49.72 1.59 16.37
C HIS A 22 48.21 1.36 16.47
N GLY A 23 47.68 1.44 17.69
CA GLY A 23 46.27 1.66 17.92
C GLY A 23 45.90 3.08 17.50
N LYS A 24 44.91 3.22 16.62
CA LYS A 24 44.24 4.50 16.36
C LYS A 24 42.74 4.35 16.62
N ALA A 25 42.30 5.00 17.68
CA ALA A 25 40.92 5.43 17.83
C ALA A 25 40.60 6.40 16.68
N GLY A 26 39.56 6.08 15.92
CA GLY A 26 39.02 6.91 14.85
C GLY A 26 37.61 6.42 14.55
N LYS A 27 36.63 7.20 15.02
CA LYS A 27 35.19 6.94 15.02
C LYS A 27 34.74 6.33 13.68
N ARG A 28 34.23 5.09 13.72
CA ARG A 28 33.48 4.50 12.61
C ARG A 28 32.15 5.23 12.54
N ASN A 29 32.00 6.14 11.57
CA ASN A 29 30.70 6.70 11.21
C ASN A 29 29.80 5.55 10.72
N TYR A 30 28.95 5.05 11.61
CA TYR A 30 27.97 3.99 11.32
C TYR A 30 26.81 4.49 10.44
N TYR A 31 26.73 5.80 10.20
CA TYR A 31 25.85 6.41 9.22
C TYR A 31 26.63 6.74 7.95
N ALA A 32 27.08 5.71 7.23
CA ALA A 32 27.19 5.88 5.79
C ALA A 32 25.76 6.14 5.31
N LYS A 33 25.47 7.38 4.89
CA LYS A 33 24.27 7.69 4.12
C LYS A 33 24.20 6.64 3.01
N ALA A 34 23.32 5.68 3.15
CA ALA A 34 22.79 4.95 2.02
C ALA A 34 22.16 6.03 1.15
N GLY A 35 22.93 6.56 0.20
CA GLY A 35 22.34 7.28 -0.90
C GLY A 35 21.34 6.31 -1.49
N GLU A 36 20.05 6.63 -1.40
CA GLU A 36 19.03 5.95 -2.18
C GLU A 36 19.57 5.91 -3.61
N THR A 37 19.98 4.73 -4.07
CA THR A 37 20.35 4.53 -5.46
C THR A 37 19.16 4.99 -6.29
N ALA A 38 19.39 5.55 -7.48
CA ALA A 38 18.31 5.99 -8.37
C ALA A 38 17.25 4.87 -8.57
N ASP A 39 17.70 3.60 -8.55
CA ASP A 39 16.90 2.38 -8.57
C ASP A 39 15.89 2.24 -7.42
N ALA A 40 16.21 2.72 -6.20
CA ALA A 40 15.27 2.69 -5.08
C ALA A 40 14.10 3.65 -5.31
N ARG A 41 14.36 4.82 -5.90
CA ARG A 41 13.33 5.81 -6.27
C ARG A 41 12.45 5.36 -7.43
N GLU A 42 12.92 4.42 -8.24
CA GLU A 42 12.14 3.85 -9.34
C GLU A 42 11.01 2.95 -8.86
N ARG A 43 11.13 2.40 -7.65
CA ARG A 43 10.18 1.46 -7.05
C ARG A 43 9.10 2.10 -6.18
N PHE A 44 8.93 3.42 -6.22
CA PHE A 44 7.84 4.09 -5.51
C PHE A 44 6.72 4.46 -6.49
N MET A 45 5.49 4.47 -5.96
CA MET A 45 4.33 5.01 -6.66
C MET A 45 4.55 6.49 -7.02
N LYS A 46 4.17 6.88 -8.25
CA LYS A 46 4.36 8.24 -8.79
C LYS A 46 3.12 8.72 -9.55
N PRO A 47 2.95 10.04 -9.74
CA PRO A 47 1.94 10.57 -10.64
C PRO A 47 2.04 9.97 -12.05
N GLY A 48 0.89 9.70 -12.67
CA GLY A 48 0.78 9.04 -13.98
C GLY A 48 0.78 7.51 -13.92
N HIS A 49 1.06 6.90 -12.76
CA HIS A 49 0.88 5.46 -12.59
C HIS A 49 -0.61 5.09 -12.62
N ARG A 50 -0.89 3.87 -13.07
CA ARG A 50 -2.18 3.18 -13.00
C ARG A 50 -1.95 1.73 -12.61
N GLY A 51 -2.96 1.05 -12.09
CA GLY A 51 -2.81 -0.30 -11.58
C GLY A 51 -3.79 -0.64 -10.49
N PHE A 52 -3.31 -1.30 -9.43
CA PHE A 52 -4.14 -1.82 -8.36
C PHE A 52 -3.59 -1.40 -7.01
N LEU A 53 -4.44 -0.76 -6.20
CA LEU A 53 -4.15 -0.53 -4.80
C LEU A 53 -4.62 -1.74 -4.01
N VAL A 54 -3.68 -2.46 -3.43
CA VAL A 54 -3.92 -3.72 -2.72
C VAL A 54 -3.64 -3.52 -1.24
N THR A 55 -4.61 -3.87 -0.39
CA THR A 55 -4.40 -3.90 1.07
C THR A 55 -4.28 -5.34 1.54
N CYS A 56 -3.34 -5.60 2.45
CA CYS A 56 -3.06 -6.93 2.97
C CYS A 56 -3.15 -6.99 4.50
N ASN A 57 -3.23 -8.21 5.05
CA ASN A 57 -3.18 -8.43 6.50
C ASN A 57 -1.78 -8.95 6.91
N GLY A 58 -0.74 -8.15 6.64
CA GLY A 58 0.65 -8.59 6.76
C GLY A 58 1.09 -9.45 5.57
N HIS A 59 2.17 -10.23 5.73
CA HIS A 59 2.69 -11.15 4.70
C HIS A 59 2.83 -10.49 3.31
N VAL A 60 3.48 -9.32 3.27
CA VAL A 60 3.53 -8.48 2.06
C VAL A 60 4.10 -9.22 0.85
N ARG A 61 5.11 -10.07 1.04
CA ARG A 61 5.70 -10.88 -0.04
C ARG A 61 4.66 -11.83 -0.65
N ASP A 62 4.01 -12.63 0.19
CA ASP A 62 2.96 -13.55 -0.25
C ASP A 62 1.78 -12.82 -0.91
N CYS A 63 1.45 -11.62 -0.42
CA CYS A 63 0.43 -10.77 -1.03
C CYS A 63 0.82 -10.29 -2.44
N VAL A 64 2.09 -9.91 -2.65
CA VAL A 64 2.61 -9.56 -3.98
C VAL A 64 2.54 -10.77 -4.91
N ARG A 65 2.96 -11.96 -4.45
CA ARG A 65 2.87 -13.23 -5.20
C ARG A 65 1.45 -13.51 -5.67
N ASP A 66 0.51 -13.48 -4.73
CA ASP A 66 -0.90 -13.72 -4.99
C ASP A 66 -1.46 -12.69 -5.96
N SER A 67 -1.04 -11.42 -5.82
CA SER A 67 -1.48 -10.35 -6.73
C SER A 67 -1.02 -10.63 -8.15
N TYR A 68 0.24 -11.01 -8.37
CA TYR A 68 0.73 -11.34 -9.72
C TYR A 68 0.04 -12.56 -10.31
N ARG A 69 -0.09 -13.65 -9.55
CA ARG A 69 -0.77 -14.86 -10.02
C ARG A 69 -2.21 -14.57 -10.45
N ILE A 70 -2.95 -13.86 -9.60
CA ILE A 70 -4.35 -13.50 -9.87
C ILE A 70 -4.42 -12.56 -11.08
N LEU A 71 -3.68 -11.45 -11.06
CA LEU A 71 -3.76 -10.44 -12.11
C LEU A 71 -3.32 -10.98 -13.48
N ASN A 72 -2.26 -11.80 -13.55
CA ASN A 72 -1.86 -12.42 -14.80
C ASN A 72 -2.92 -13.39 -15.33
N THR A 73 -3.55 -14.20 -14.47
CA THR A 73 -4.63 -15.10 -14.90
C THR A 73 -5.75 -14.33 -15.63
N PHE A 74 -6.28 -13.28 -15.00
CA PHE A 74 -7.36 -12.48 -15.60
C PHE A 74 -6.89 -11.60 -16.76
N ALA A 75 -5.61 -11.20 -16.76
CA ALA A 75 -5.03 -10.46 -17.88
C ALA A 75 -4.82 -11.33 -19.11
N ASP A 76 -4.41 -12.58 -18.93
CA ASP A 76 -4.22 -13.54 -20.03
C ASP A 76 -5.56 -13.87 -20.69
N ASP A 77 -6.63 -13.99 -19.90
CA ASP A 77 -7.99 -14.17 -20.41
C ASP A 77 -8.50 -12.96 -21.23
N LEU A 78 -8.04 -11.75 -20.90
CA LEU A 78 -8.48 -10.50 -21.53
C LEU A 78 -7.62 -10.06 -22.72
N TYR A 79 -6.30 -10.22 -22.60
CA TYR A 79 -5.30 -9.66 -23.50
C TYR A 79 -4.43 -10.74 -24.16
N GLY A 80 -4.71 -12.02 -23.90
CA GLY A 80 -3.89 -13.16 -24.32
C GLY A 80 -2.62 -13.31 -23.48
N PRO A 81 -1.91 -14.45 -23.54
CA PRO A 81 -0.66 -14.65 -22.80
C PRO A 81 0.37 -13.56 -23.08
N ALA A 82 1.16 -13.15 -22.07
CA ALA A 82 2.31 -12.30 -22.32
C ALA A 82 3.32 -13.04 -23.21
N GLU A 83 3.85 -12.38 -24.26
CA GLU A 83 4.93 -12.92 -25.09
C GLU A 83 6.17 -13.12 -24.21
N GLN A 84 6.36 -14.34 -23.70
CA GLN A 84 7.63 -14.78 -23.15
C GLN A 84 8.54 -15.08 -24.33
N GLU A 85 9.59 -14.27 -24.54
CA GLU A 85 10.66 -14.64 -25.47
C GLU A 85 11.25 -15.98 -25.02
N ALA A 86 10.91 -17.05 -25.74
CA ALA A 86 11.56 -18.34 -25.62
C ALA A 86 13.01 -18.20 -26.10
N THR A 87 13.96 -18.12 -25.17
CA THR A 87 15.37 -18.40 -25.45
C THR A 87 15.76 -19.72 -24.80
N GLY A 88 15.74 -20.77 -25.63
CA GLY A 88 16.63 -21.94 -25.67
C GLY A 88 17.11 -22.61 -24.37
N ASP A 89 16.52 -23.78 -24.12
CA ASP A 89 17.08 -25.08 -23.69
C ASP A 89 18.04 -25.26 -22.49
N ASP A 90 17.73 -26.37 -21.80
CA ASP A 90 18.53 -27.17 -20.87
C ASP A 90 18.79 -26.67 -19.44
N ALA A 91 17.79 -26.88 -18.57
CA ALA A 91 17.97 -27.56 -17.28
C ALA A 91 16.62 -27.86 -16.57
N ILE A 92 15.76 -28.70 -17.16
CA ILE A 92 14.75 -29.42 -16.37
C ILE A 92 15.34 -30.78 -16.02
N SER A 93 15.97 -30.87 -14.84
CA SER A 93 15.90 -32.06 -13.99
C SER A 93 16.63 -31.84 -12.66
N LYS A 94 15.87 -31.40 -11.65
CA LYS A 94 15.96 -31.91 -10.26
C LYS A 94 14.71 -31.49 -9.47
N PRO A 95 13.97 -32.45 -8.87
CA PRO A 95 12.86 -32.13 -7.97
C PRO A 95 13.44 -31.83 -6.59
N GLY A 96 13.15 -30.65 -6.04
CA GLY A 96 13.47 -30.30 -4.66
C GLY A 96 14.11 -28.92 -4.52
N GLY A 97 13.31 -27.94 -4.11
CA GLY A 97 13.76 -26.62 -3.69
C GLY A 97 12.74 -25.54 -4.04
N GLU A 98 12.00 -25.07 -3.04
CA GLU A 98 11.16 -23.87 -3.08
C GLU A 98 12.02 -22.63 -3.37
N SER A 99 12.36 -22.39 -4.63
CA SER A 99 13.04 -21.17 -5.09
C SER A 99 12.06 -20.35 -5.93
N ASP A 100 11.36 -19.47 -5.22
CA ASP A 100 10.45 -18.39 -5.61
C ASP A 100 10.45 -17.92 -7.09
N GLU A 101 9.30 -18.08 -7.76
CA GLU A 101 8.97 -17.40 -9.03
C GLU A 101 9.09 -15.85 -8.93
N GLU A 102 8.95 -15.29 -7.73
CA GLU A 102 9.19 -13.87 -7.44
C GLU A 102 10.65 -13.48 -7.64
N ASP A 103 11.60 -14.28 -7.16
CA ASP A 103 13.02 -13.96 -7.24
C ASP A 103 13.48 -14.05 -8.71
N ILE A 104 12.86 -14.92 -9.50
CA ILE A 104 13.09 -15.03 -10.94
C ILE A 104 12.55 -13.80 -11.67
N SER A 105 11.31 -13.38 -11.42
CA SER A 105 10.74 -12.20 -12.08
C SER A 105 11.50 -10.92 -11.71
N LEU A 106 11.90 -10.79 -10.44
CA LEU A 106 12.67 -9.65 -9.94
C LEU A 106 14.12 -9.65 -10.44
N LYS A 107 14.78 -10.82 -10.53
CA LYS A 107 16.12 -10.95 -11.13
C LYS A 107 16.10 -10.71 -12.63
N LEU A 108 15.15 -11.31 -13.35
CA LEU A 108 14.99 -11.17 -14.79
C LEU A 108 14.68 -9.72 -15.17
N GLN A 109 13.87 -9.03 -14.38
CA GLN A 109 13.64 -7.60 -14.56
C GLN A 109 14.91 -6.77 -14.29
N ARG A 110 15.64 -7.06 -13.21
CA ARG A 110 16.92 -6.40 -12.91
C ARG A 110 17.95 -6.60 -14.02
N GLU A 111 17.99 -7.77 -14.61
CA GLU A 111 18.87 -8.09 -15.75
C GLU A 111 18.42 -7.38 -17.03
N ALA A 112 17.12 -7.31 -17.30
CA ALA A 112 16.56 -6.60 -18.45
C ALA A 112 16.79 -5.07 -18.36
N GLU A 113 16.63 -4.49 -17.17
CA GLU A 113 16.91 -3.07 -16.88
C GLU A 113 18.42 -2.77 -16.99
N ALA A 114 19.28 -3.64 -16.46
CA ALA A 114 20.74 -3.52 -16.58
C ALA A 114 21.26 -3.68 -18.01
N ALA A 115 20.57 -4.45 -18.86
CA ALA A 115 20.90 -4.64 -20.27
C ALA A 115 20.43 -3.50 -21.19
N GLY A 116 19.80 -2.44 -20.65
CA GLY A 116 19.39 -1.28 -21.42
C GLY A 116 18.19 -1.52 -22.36
N LYS A 117 17.50 -2.66 -22.24
CA LYS A 117 16.23 -2.93 -22.94
C LYS A 117 15.11 -2.12 -22.27
N LYS A 118 15.00 -0.83 -22.62
CA LYS A 118 13.94 0.10 -22.13
C LYS A 118 12.51 -0.24 -22.62
N GLY A 119 12.33 -1.35 -23.35
CA GLY A 119 11.04 -1.80 -23.87
C GLY A 119 10.38 -2.81 -22.94
N ASN A 120 9.71 -2.32 -21.90
CA ASN A 120 9.07 -3.13 -20.86
C ASN A 120 7.77 -3.82 -21.34
N LYS A 121 7.79 -4.48 -22.50
CA LYS A 121 6.63 -5.20 -23.07
C LYS A 121 6.42 -6.58 -22.44
N ALA A 122 7.42 -7.13 -21.75
CA ALA A 122 7.35 -8.46 -21.15
C ALA A 122 6.62 -8.48 -19.80
N PHE A 123 6.72 -7.40 -18.98
CA PHE A 123 6.11 -7.35 -17.65
C PHE A 123 4.88 -6.44 -17.63
N ARG A 124 3.71 -7.07 -17.52
CA ARG A 124 2.40 -6.37 -17.48
C ARG A 124 2.08 -5.78 -16.11
N PHE A 125 2.72 -6.28 -15.05
CA PHE A 125 2.51 -5.86 -13.66
C PHE A 125 3.84 -5.67 -12.94
N GLN A 126 3.90 -4.66 -12.08
CA GLN A 126 5.07 -4.35 -11.27
C GLN A 126 4.64 -3.85 -9.88
N SER A 127 5.15 -4.48 -8.84
CA SER A 127 4.97 -4.02 -7.46
C SER A 127 5.85 -2.81 -7.19
N VAL A 128 5.23 -1.75 -6.70
CA VAL A 128 5.89 -0.52 -6.25
C VAL A 128 5.38 -0.16 -4.86
N ASP A 129 6.25 0.45 -4.07
CA ASP A 129 5.94 0.90 -2.73
C ASP A 129 4.97 2.08 -2.77
N SER A 130 3.81 1.93 -2.11
CA SER A 130 2.84 3.00 -1.93
C SER A 130 3.28 4.00 -0.85
N GLY A 131 4.23 3.60 -0.01
CA GLY A 131 4.69 4.30 1.17
C GLY A 131 3.80 4.12 2.40
N ALA A 132 2.77 3.27 2.36
CA ALA A 132 1.92 2.94 3.50
C ALA A 132 2.05 1.48 3.91
N MET A 133 2.08 1.22 5.21
CA MET A 133 2.14 -0.15 5.74
C MET A 133 0.92 -0.96 5.31
N ASN A 134 1.14 -2.24 4.96
CA ASN A 134 0.09 -3.17 4.55
C ASN A 134 -0.77 -2.68 3.36
N CYS A 135 -0.23 -1.77 2.56
CA CYS A 135 -0.87 -1.23 1.38
C CYS A 135 0.20 -1.15 0.27
N LEU A 136 0.04 -1.96 -0.76
CA LEU A 136 0.97 -2.04 -1.89
C LEU A 136 0.27 -1.54 -3.15
N PHE A 137 1.07 -1.07 -4.11
CA PHE A 137 0.56 -0.67 -5.41
C PHE A 137 1.16 -1.59 -6.48
N ILE A 138 0.30 -2.28 -7.22
CA ILE A 138 0.73 -3.06 -8.38
C ILE A 138 0.47 -2.22 -9.61
N GLN A 139 1.51 -1.59 -10.15
CA GLN A 139 1.46 -0.84 -11.39
C GLN A 139 1.19 -1.78 -12.57
N THR A 140 0.43 -1.32 -13.55
CA THR A 140 0.23 -2.05 -14.81
C THR A 140 0.55 -1.21 -16.03
N SER A 141 1.10 -1.86 -17.06
CA SER A 141 1.23 -1.29 -18.40
C SER A 141 -0.04 -1.46 -19.24
N LEU A 142 -0.96 -2.35 -18.84
CA LEU A 142 -2.22 -2.62 -19.54
C LEU A 142 -3.18 -1.42 -19.50
N PRO A 143 -4.00 -1.22 -20.55
CA PRO A 143 -4.84 -0.03 -20.69
C PRO A 143 -5.93 0.07 -19.64
N ASP A 144 -6.59 -1.04 -19.31
CA ASP A 144 -7.79 -1.05 -18.46
C ASP A 144 -7.61 -1.96 -17.23
N PRO A 145 -7.18 -1.42 -16.08
CA PRO A 145 -7.14 -2.18 -14.82
C PRO A 145 -8.54 -2.38 -14.21
N ASP A 146 -9.54 -1.55 -14.54
CA ASP A 146 -10.88 -1.68 -13.98
C ASP A 146 -11.56 -2.96 -14.48
N GLU A 147 -11.43 -3.29 -15.76
CA GLU A 147 -12.02 -4.50 -16.31
C GLU A 147 -11.40 -5.79 -15.73
N ILE A 148 -10.08 -5.79 -15.48
CA ILE A 148 -9.39 -6.92 -14.81
C ILE A 148 -9.93 -7.10 -13.39
N ALA A 149 -9.98 -6.03 -12.59
CA ALA A 149 -10.47 -6.09 -11.22
C ALA A 149 -11.96 -6.48 -11.19
N TYR A 150 -12.78 -5.91 -12.07
CA TYR A 150 -14.21 -6.18 -12.11
C TYR A 150 -14.50 -7.65 -12.44
N ARG A 151 -13.80 -8.25 -13.42
CA ARG A 151 -13.92 -9.69 -13.72
C ARG A 151 -13.48 -10.56 -12.55
N LEU A 152 -12.37 -10.21 -11.90
CA LEU A 152 -11.94 -10.88 -10.68
C LEU A 152 -13.04 -10.83 -9.60
N MET A 153 -13.61 -9.66 -9.34
CA MET A 153 -14.66 -9.54 -8.33
C MET A 153 -15.93 -10.32 -8.70
N LYS A 154 -16.32 -10.35 -9.99
CA LYS A 154 -17.45 -11.16 -10.46
C LYS A 154 -17.19 -12.66 -10.31
N ASP A 155 -16.04 -13.16 -10.75
CA ASP A 155 -15.63 -14.57 -10.57
C ASP A 155 -15.67 -14.98 -9.10
N LEU A 156 -15.14 -14.14 -8.21
CA LEU A 156 -15.20 -14.38 -6.76
C LEU A 156 -16.64 -14.37 -6.23
N SER A 157 -17.47 -13.46 -6.72
CA SER A 157 -18.87 -13.37 -6.31
C SER A 157 -19.67 -14.61 -6.72
N GLU A 158 -19.41 -15.16 -7.91
CA GLU A 158 -20.13 -16.30 -8.46
C GLU A 158 -19.58 -17.63 -7.92
N THR A 159 -18.26 -17.82 -7.94
CA THR A 159 -17.63 -19.09 -7.54
C THR A 159 -17.55 -19.26 -6.02
N LYS A 160 -17.55 -18.16 -5.26
CA LYS A 160 -17.29 -18.13 -3.81
C LYS A 160 -15.99 -18.84 -3.40
N LYS A 161 -15.01 -18.94 -4.31
CA LYS A 161 -13.71 -19.57 -4.04
C LYS A 161 -12.70 -18.54 -3.59
N HIS A 162 -12.05 -18.78 -2.45
CA HIS A 162 -10.92 -17.96 -2.02
C HIS A 162 -9.76 -18.06 -3.01
N ARG A 163 -9.32 -16.93 -3.57
CA ARG A 163 -8.16 -16.85 -4.47
C ARG A 163 -6.86 -16.45 -3.75
N SER A 164 -6.95 -15.78 -2.61
CA SER A 164 -5.82 -15.39 -1.77
C SER A 164 -6.21 -15.42 -0.30
N ARG A 165 -5.24 -15.70 0.57
CA ARG A 165 -5.37 -15.63 2.03
C ARG A 165 -4.87 -14.29 2.59
N PHE A 166 -4.06 -13.58 1.81
CA PHE A 166 -3.30 -12.40 2.27
C PHE A 166 -3.87 -11.09 1.72
N ILE A 167 -4.51 -11.13 0.56
CA ILE A 167 -5.17 -9.97 -0.05
C ILE A 167 -6.52 -9.73 0.63
N LEU A 168 -6.69 -8.56 1.23
CA LEU A 168 -7.97 -8.09 1.75
C LEU A 168 -8.78 -7.41 0.66
N ARG A 169 -8.23 -6.37 0.04
CA ARG A 169 -8.92 -5.53 -0.94
C ARG A 169 -8.01 -5.27 -2.13
N MET A 170 -8.59 -5.24 -3.32
CA MET A 170 -7.90 -4.89 -4.56
C MET A 170 -8.72 -3.85 -5.32
N LEU A 171 -8.31 -2.58 -5.25
CA LEU A 171 -8.99 -1.47 -5.92
C LEU A 171 -8.29 -1.17 -7.25
N PRO A 172 -8.99 -1.18 -8.40
CA PRO A 172 -8.43 -0.67 -9.63
C PRO A 172 -8.26 0.84 -9.55
N ILE A 173 -7.07 1.32 -9.88
CA ILE A 173 -6.67 2.72 -9.90
C ILE A 173 -6.38 3.11 -11.35
N LEU A 174 -7.20 4.02 -11.87
CA LEU A 174 -7.12 4.52 -13.24
C LEU A 174 -6.08 5.65 -13.38
N ALA A 175 -5.89 6.43 -12.31
CA ALA A 175 -4.91 7.51 -12.29
C ALA A 175 -4.32 7.73 -10.89
N VAL A 176 -3.04 8.01 -10.84
CA VAL A 176 -2.35 8.56 -9.65
C VAL A 176 -1.93 9.99 -9.96
N CYS A 177 -2.20 10.93 -9.05
CA CYS A 177 -1.77 12.33 -9.14
C CYS A 177 -1.24 12.81 -7.78
N ARG A 178 -0.77 14.06 -7.67
CA ARG A 178 -0.43 14.60 -6.35
C ARG A 178 -1.70 14.89 -5.55
N ALA A 179 -1.58 14.78 -4.23
CA ALA A 179 -2.67 15.00 -3.28
C ALA A 179 -2.97 16.51 -3.07
N ASN A 180 -3.32 17.22 -4.14
CA ASN A 180 -3.83 18.58 -4.08
C ASN A 180 -5.14 18.66 -4.87
N LEU A 181 -6.02 19.59 -4.46
CA LEU A 181 -7.38 19.68 -4.99
C LEU A 181 -7.39 19.87 -6.51
N LYS A 182 -6.51 20.74 -7.04
CA LYS A 182 -6.43 21.02 -8.48
C LYS A 182 -6.10 19.76 -9.30
N GLU A 183 -5.05 19.04 -8.95
CA GLU A 183 -4.63 17.84 -9.68
C GLU A 183 -5.66 16.71 -9.57
N ILE A 184 -6.35 16.60 -8.42
CA ILE A 184 -7.45 15.65 -8.24
C ILE A 184 -8.60 15.99 -9.20
N LEU A 185 -9.03 17.25 -9.27
CA LEU A 185 -10.11 17.67 -10.16
C LEU A 185 -9.72 17.49 -11.64
N ASP A 186 -8.49 17.81 -12.02
CA ASP A 186 -7.99 17.60 -13.38
C ASP A 186 -8.03 16.10 -13.77
N ALA A 187 -7.56 15.23 -12.87
CA ALA A 187 -7.55 13.78 -13.09
C ALA A 187 -8.96 13.17 -13.11
N VAL A 188 -9.81 13.53 -12.15
CA VAL A 188 -11.21 13.09 -12.13
C VAL A 188 -11.97 13.62 -13.34
N GLY A 189 -11.73 14.87 -13.75
CA GLY A 189 -12.37 15.50 -14.90
C GLY A 189 -12.11 14.74 -16.20
N ALA A 190 -10.86 14.32 -16.42
CA ALA A 190 -10.46 13.52 -17.57
C ALA A 190 -11.12 12.13 -17.57
N LEU A 191 -11.23 11.50 -16.40
CA LEU A 191 -11.93 10.22 -16.28
C LEU A 191 -13.44 10.38 -16.42
N ALA A 192 -14.02 11.45 -15.88
CA ALA A 192 -15.45 11.68 -15.87
C ALA A 192 -16.05 11.81 -17.28
N ASP A 193 -15.28 12.26 -18.26
CA ASP A 193 -15.72 12.29 -19.66
C ASP A 193 -16.07 10.89 -20.19
N GLN A 194 -15.40 9.85 -19.71
CA GLN A 194 -15.65 8.47 -20.14
C GLN A 194 -16.86 7.86 -19.42
N TYR A 195 -17.04 8.18 -18.13
CA TYR A 195 -18.02 7.50 -17.28
C TYR A 195 -19.31 8.28 -17.05
N PHE A 196 -19.29 9.62 -17.11
CA PHE A 196 -20.39 10.49 -16.63
C PHE A 196 -20.96 11.42 -17.71
N LEU A 197 -20.40 11.44 -18.92
CA LEU A 197 -20.83 12.36 -19.99
C LEU A 197 -22.11 11.90 -20.71
N LYS A 198 -22.15 10.64 -21.17
CA LYS A 198 -23.16 10.16 -22.11
C LYS A 198 -24.54 9.94 -21.49
N GLU A 199 -24.59 9.16 -20.41
CA GLU A 199 -25.83 8.72 -19.77
C GLU A 199 -25.86 9.19 -18.32
N PRO A 200 -27.02 9.68 -17.83
CA PRO A 200 -27.20 10.00 -16.41
C PRO A 200 -26.90 8.79 -15.54
N LYS A 201 -25.99 8.95 -14.57
CA LYS A 201 -25.63 7.90 -13.62
C LYS A 201 -25.78 8.35 -12.18
N THR A 202 -26.08 7.39 -11.33
CA THR A 202 -25.96 7.56 -9.87
C THR A 202 -24.56 7.25 -9.40
N TYR A 203 -24.03 8.07 -8.49
CA TYR A 203 -22.66 7.92 -8.01
C TYR A 203 -22.49 8.16 -6.51
N ALA A 204 -21.43 7.60 -5.94
CA ALA A 204 -20.95 7.97 -4.62
C ALA A 204 -19.46 8.32 -4.70
N ILE A 205 -19.04 9.32 -3.91
CA ILE A 205 -17.62 9.67 -3.78
C ILE A 205 -17.12 9.05 -2.47
N VAL A 206 -16.12 8.18 -2.57
CA VAL A 206 -15.52 7.49 -1.43
C VAL A 206 -14.13 8.07 -1.19
N PHE A 207 -14.04 8.95 -0.20
CA PHE A 207 -12.79 9.55 0.23
C PHE A 207 -12.16 8.77 1.39
N ASN A 208 -10.90 8.37 1.23
CA ASN A 208 -10.08 7.78 2.26
C ASN A 208 -8.70 8.46 2.28
N ARG A 209 -8.04 8.47 3.45
CA ARG A 209 -6.69 9.03 3.58
C ARG A 209 -5.80 8.15 4.45
N ARG A 210 -4.52 8.08 4.09
CA ARG A 210 -3.45 7.41 4.82
C ARG A 210 -2.24 8.34 4.86
N LEU A 211 -1.73 8.60 6.06
CA LEU A 211 -0.52 9.41 6.26
C LEU A 211 -0.61 10.80 5.58
N ASN A 212 -1.81 11.39 5.54
CA ASN A 212 -2.07 12.72 5.00
C ASN A 212 -3.07 13.44 5.91
N ASN A 213 -2.79 14.72 6.23
CA ASN A 213 -3.68 15.58 7.01
C ASN A 213 -3.98 16.92 6.31
N ASP A 214 -3.40 17.16 5.14
CA ASP A 214 -3.43 18.48 4.49
C ASP A 214 -4.70 18.68 3.64
N LEU A 215 -5.34 17.59 3.20
CA LEU A 215 -6.47 17.64 2.30
C LEU A 215 -7.82 17.52 3.04
N SER A 216 -8.69 18.51 2.85
CA SER A 216 -10.04 18.56 3.40
C SER A 216 -10.95 17.56 2.66
N ARG A 217 -11.54 16.64 3.42
CA ARG A 217 -12.48 15.63 2.88
C ARG A 217 -13.68 16.29 2.22
N ASP A 218 -14.29 17.25 2.91
CA ASP A 218 -15.57 17.82 2.49
C ASP A 218 -15.41 18.70 1.25
N ASP A 219 -14.30 19.44 1.16
CA ASP A 219 -13.98 20.23 -0.03
C ASP A 219 -13.76 19.32 -1.24
N VAL A 220 -12.97 18.25 -1.09
CA VAL A 220 -12.76 17.29 -2.20
C VAL A 220 -14.07 16.66 -2.66
N ILE A 221 -14.92 16.23 -1.72
CA ILE A 221 -16.22 15.62 -2.06
C ILE A 221 -17.11 16.63 -2.80
N ARG A 222 -17.22 17.86 -2.30
CA ARG A 222 -18.05 18.91 -2.91
C ARG A 222 -17.59 19.24 -4.33
N GLU A 223 -16.32 19.56 -4.50
CA GLU A 223 -15.79 19.99 -5.80
C GLU A 223 -15.83 18.85 -6.84
N VAL A 224 -15.58 17.61 -6.43
CA VAL A 224 -15.71 16.45 -7.33
C VAL A 224 -17.18 16.20 -7.70
N ALA A 225 -18.12 16.38 -6.78
CA ALA A 225 -19.55 16.25 -7.08
C ALA A 225 -20.01 17.32 -8.08
N ASP A 226 -19.63 18.58 -7.85
CA ASP A 226 -19.93 19.69 -8.74
C ASP A 226 -19.34 19.46 -10.14
N LEU A 227 -18.11 18.96 -10.22
CA LEU A 227 -17.47 18.57 -11.48
C LEU A 227 -18.27 17.49 -12.23
N ILE A 228 -18.71 16.42 -11.54
CA ILE A 228 -19.49 15.32 -12.16
C ILE A 228 -20.86 15.82 -12.63
N THR A 229 -21.52 16.66 -11.85
CA THR A 229 -22.81 17.28 -12.21
C THR A 229 -22.66 18.26 -13.37
N ALA A 230 -21.53 18.97 -13.47
CA ALA A 230 -21.24 19.84 -14.61
C ALA A 230 -21.03 19.07 -15.92
N LYS A 231 -20.53 17.81 -15.87
CA LYS A 231 -20.41 16.95 -17.06
C LYS A 231 -21.77 16.53 -17.59
N ASN A 232 -22.72 16.22 -16.70
CA ASN A 232 -24.11 15.92 -17.06
C ASN A 232 -25.01 16.16 -15.85
N SER A 233 -25.97 17.08 -16.00
CA SER A 233 -26.89 17.49 -14.92
C SER A 233 -27.86 16.39 -14.47
N GLY A 234 -27.98 15.30 -15.24
CA GLY A 234 -28.69 14.09 -14.85
C GLY A 234 -27.94 13.22 -13.84
N ASN A 235 -26.64 13.42 -13.65
CA ASN A 235 -25.87 12.67 -12.65
C ASN A 235 -26.30 13.03 -11.23
N LYS A 236 -26.56 12.04 -10.39
CA LYS A 236 -27.07 12.24 -9.03
C LYS A 236 -26.28 11.45 -7.99
N ALA A 237 -25.97 12.09 -6.87
CA ALA A 237 -25.38 11.40 -5.74
C ALA A 237 -26.35 10.37 -5.14
N ASN A 238 -25.88 9.14 -4.93
CA ASN A 238 -26.56 8.08 -4.19
C ASN A 238 -25.54 7.35 -3.31
N LEU A 239 -25.55 7.63 -2.01
CA LEU A 239 -24.57 7.07 -1.06
C LEU A 239 -24.91 5.65 -0.59
N LYS A 240 -26.06 5.09 -0.98
CA LYS A 240 -26.52 3.77 -0.54
C LYS A 240 -26.36 2.70 -1.63
N SER A 241 -26.76 3.01 -2.85
CA SER A 241 -26.77 2.09 -4.00
C SER A 241 -26.39 2.79 -5.30
N PRO A 242 -25.17 3.37 -5.39
CA PRO A 242 -24.71 4.02 -6.61
C PRO A 242 -24.40 3.00 -7.71
N GLN A 243 -24.59 3.39 -8.96
CA GLN A 243 -24.06 2.63 -10.10
C GLN A 243 -22.53 2.68 -10.16
N LEU A 244 -21.94 3.82 -9.82
CA LEU A 244 -20.49 4.04 -9.81
C LEU A 244 -19.99 4.61 -8.49
N ALA A 245 -18.88 4.10 -7.98
CA ALA A 245 -18.14 4.71 -6.87
C ALA A 245 -16.87 5.38 -7.38
N VAL A 246 -16.75 6.69 -7.17
CA VAL A 246 -15.53 7.45 -7.41
C VAL A 246 -14.64 7.34 -6.17
N ILE A 247 -13.60 6.54 -6.28
CA ILE A 247 -12.64 6.29 -5.20
C ILE A 247 -11.56 7.37 -5.23
N ILE A 248 -11.38 8.05 -4.12
CA ILE A 248 -10.33 9.02 -3.87
C ILE A 248 -9.55 8.53 -2.64
N GLU A 249 -8.46 7.79 -2.86
CA GLU A 249 -7.60 7.28 -1.79
C GLU A 249 -6.29 8.08 -1.74
N VAL A 250 -6.15 8.92 -0.72
CA VAL A 250 -4.95 9.73 -0.50
C VAL A 250 -3.93 8.94 0.30
N ILE A 251 -2.70 8.84 -0.18
CA ILE A 251 -1.58 8.19 0.51
C ILE A 251 -0.38 9.13 0.49
N LYS A 252 0.04 9.62 1.66
CA LYS A 252 1.10 10.63 1.79
C LYS A 252 0.79 11.85 0.89
N GLY A 253 1.67 12.16 -0.06
CA GLY A 253 1.51 13.28 -1.00
C GLY A 253 0.86 12.91 -2.34
N LEU A 254 0.30 11.70 -2.47
CA LEU A 254 -0.30 11.19 -3.72
C LEU A 254 -1.77 10.84 -3.51
N CYS A 255 -2.53 10.88 -4.60
CA CYS A 255 -3.94 10.51 -4.65
C CYS A 255 -4.16 9.45 -5.72
N CYS A 256 -4.71 8.31 -5.31
CA CYS A 256 -5.11 7.20 -6.17
C CYS A 256 -6.60 7.32 -6.49
N ILE A 257 -6.93 7.38 -7.78
CA ILE A 257 -8.28 7.63 -8.28
C ILE A 257 -8.76 6.42 -9.08
N GLY A 258 -9.96 5.92 -8.75
CA GLY A 258 -10.64 4.84 -9.46
C GLY A 258 -12.12 5.12 -9.62
N ILE A 259 -12.76 4.58 -10.66
CA ILE A 259 -14.21 4.65 -10.87
C ILE A 259 -14.72 3.21 -10.97
N LEU A 260 -15.36 2.72 -9.90
CA LEU A 260 -15.66 1.31 -9.71
C LEU A 260 -17.16 1.03 -9.87
N ARG A 261 -17.49 -0.11 -10.49
CA ARG A 261 -18.86 -0.60 -10.68
C ARG A 261 -19.30 -1.44 -9.49
N GLU A 262 -20.58 -1.38 -9.13
CA GLU A 262 -21.18 -2.29 -8.12
C GLU A 262 -20.39 -2.32 -6.80
N TYR A 263 -19.88 -1.15 -6.37
CA TYR A 263 -18.88 -1.09 -5.31
C TYR A 263 -19.36 -1.69 -3.98
N TYR A 264 -20.62 -1.45 -3.60
CA TYR A 264 -21.15 -1.97 -2.33
C TYR A 264 -21.60 -3.42 -2.43
N GLU A 265 -22.14 -3.82 -3.57
CA GLU A 265 -22.55 -5.18 -3.93
C GLU A 265 -21.34 -6.12 -3.94
N LEU A 266 -20.23 -5.68 -4.54
CA LEU A 266 -18.94 -6.37 -4.57
C LEU A 266 -18.12 -6.15 -3.29
N ARG A 267 -18.80 -5.88 -2.16
CA ARG A 267 -18.20 -5.73 -0.81
C ARG A 267 -17.01 -4.79 -0.76
N LYS A 268 -17.11 -3.64 -1.41
CA LYS A 268 -16.05 -2.61 -1.48
C LYS A 268 -14.75 -3.15 -2.05
N TYR A 269 -14.87 -4.09 -3.00
CA TYR A 269 -13.77 -4.83 -3.62
C TYR A 269 -12.89 -5.59 -2.60
N ASN A 270 -13.46 -5.96 -1.45
CA ASN A 270 -12.80 -6.79 -0.46
C ASN A 270 -12.96 -8.27 -0.86
N LEU A 271 -11.86 -8.88 -1.30
CA LEU A 271 -11.83 -10.26 -1.75
C LEU A 271 -12.24 -11.23 -0.64
N THR A 272 -11.77 -10.98 0.59
CA THR A 272 -12.05 -11.83 1.74
C THR A 272 -13.53 -11.76 2.14
N GLU A 273 -14.09 -10.56 2.23
CA GLU A 273 -15.50 -10.37 2.57
C GLU A 273 -16.46 -10.86 1.49
N LEU A 274 -16.05 -10.83 0.21
CA LEU A 274 -16.92 -11.21 -0.90
C LEU A 274 -17.19 -12.71 -0.99
N VAL A 275 -16.21 -13.52 -0.59
CA VAL A 275 -16.31 -14.99 -0.57
C VAL A 275 -16.65 -15.54 0.81
N ALA A 276 -16.60 -14.71 1.86
CA ALA A 276 -17.02 -15.11 3.19
C ALA A 276 -18.47 -15.61 3.16
N GLN A 277 -18.67 -16.86 3.55
CA GLN A 277 -20.01 -17.41 3.75
C GLN A 277 -20.62 -16.70 4.95
N ARG A 278 -21.68 -15.91 4.71
CA ARG A 278 -22.51 -15.41 5.80
C ARG A 278 -23.57 -16.46 6.08
N GLU A 279 -23.59 -17.00 7.28
CA GLU A 279 -24.82 -17.58 7.80
C GLU A 279 -25.90 -16.48 7.78
N PRO A 280 -27.12 -16.78 7.32
CA PRO A 280 -28.20 -15.80 7.39
C PRO A 280 -28.35 -15.37 8.86
N PRO A 281 -28.57 -14.07 9.13
CA PRO A 281 -28.85 -13.64 10.50
C PRO A 281 -30.07 -14.42 10.99
N ALA A 282 -29.90 -15.15 12.09
CA ALA A 282 -31.00 -15.80 12.78
C ALA A 282 -32.10 -14.76 13.00
N GLN A 283 -33.30 -15.05 12.51
CA GLN A 283 -34.49 -14.27 12.78
C GLN A 283 -34.78 -14.40 14.27
N ASN A 284 -34.28 -13.48 15.09
CA ASN A 284 -34.81 -13.30 16.43
C ASN A 284 -36.13 -12.55 16.29
N GLU A 285 -37.21 -13.34 16.31
CA GLU A 285 -38.55 -12.83 16.54
C GLU A 285 -38.61 -12.08 17.88
N SER A 286 -39.44 -11.06 17.85
CA SER A 286 -39.77 -10.04 18.84
C SER A 286 -40.01 -10.53 20.28
N THR A 287 -39.64 -9.70 21.24
CA THR A 287 -40.52 -9.41 22.38
C THR A 287 -40.38 -7.96 22.85
N GLU A 288 -41.45 -7.22 22.53
CA GLU A 288 -42.11 -6.13 23.26
C GLU A 288 -41.36 -4.90 23.80
N ALA A 289 -41.88 -3.77 23.34
CA ALA A 289 -41.67 -2.43 23.84
C ALA A 289 -42.20 -2.24 25.26
N LYS A 290 -41.46 -1.47 26.07
CA LYS A 290 -42.07 -0.49 26.99
C LYS A 290 -41.41 0.87 26.83
N ASP A 291 -42.31 1.82 26.64
CA ASP A 291 -42.21 3.25 26.46
C ASP A 291 -41.66 3.96 27.73
N VAL A 292 -40.94 5.08 27.54
CA VAL A 292 -41.25 6.42 28.07
C VAL A 292 -39.99 7.31 28.21
N LYS A 293 -39.96 8.30 27.29
CA LYS A 293 -39.57 9.73 27.37
C LYS A 293 -38.17 10.21 27.84
N LYS A 294 -37.59 11.03 26.94
CA LYS A 294 -37.02 12.41 27.08
C LYS A 294 -36.39 12.78 28.44
N THR A 295 -35.19 13.35 28.49
CA THR A 295 -34.85 14.76 28.15
C THR A 295 -33.31 14.86 28.22
N ASP A 296 -32.62 15.24 27.16
CA ASP A 296 -32.01 16.57 26.89
C ASP A 296 -31.18 17.23 28.02
N ASP A 297 -29.95 17.54 27.62
CA ASP A 297 -29.05 18.65 28.00
C ASP A 297 -28.40 18.81 29.39
N GLN A 298 -27.07 19.06 29.31
CA GLN A 298 -26.20 19.87 30.20
C GLN A 298 -26.00 19.39 31.66
N LEU A 299 -24.88 19.60 32.37
CA LEU A 299 -23.67 20.39 32.22
C LEU A 299 -22.59 19.82 33.16
N GLU A 300 -21.36 20.28 32.91
CA GLU A 300 -20.15 20.30 33.73
C GLU A 300 -20.26 20.31 35.28
N SER A 301 -19.24 19.69 35.89
CA SER A 301 -18.47 20.17 37.05
C SER A 301 -19.09 20.16 38.46
N GLN A 302 -18.47 19.41 39.38
CA GLN A 302 -17.58 19.91 40.46
C GLN A 302 -17.54 18.96 41.67
N VAL A 303 -16.32 18.52 41.99
CA VAL A 303 -15.65 18.55 43.31
C VAL A 303 -16.52 18.81 44.55
N LYS A 304 -16.49 17.89 45.54
CA LYS A 304 -16.22 18.17 46.97
C LYS A 304 -16.01 16.85 47.75
N VAL A 305 -14.79 16.65 48.27
CA VAL A 305 -14.39 16.81 49.69
C VAL A 305 -14.88 15.65 50.57
N SER A 306 -13.93 14.79 50.94
CA SER A 306 -14.02 13.81 52.02
C SER A 306 -13.22 14.32 53.20
N GLU A 307 -13.90 14.54 54.32
CA GLU A 307 -13.35 14.93 55.63
C GLU A 307 -13.29 13.68 56.52
N GLU A 308 -12.16 13.48 57.21
CA GLU A 308 -11.89 12.44 58.21
C GLU A 308 -12.62 12.71 59.55
N PRO A 309 -12.71 11.72 60.46
CA PRO A 309 -12.88 11.97 61.87
C PRO A 309 -11.65 11.63 62.74
N GLU A 310 -11.61 12.33 63.88
CA GLU A 310 -10.57 12.63 64.85
C GLU A 310 -10.13 11.53 65.87
N THR A 311 -8.83 11.59 66.24
CA THR A 311 -8.20 11.59 67.61
C THR A 311 -8.30 10.32 68.51
N PRO A 312 -7.52 10.13 69.64
CA PRO A 312 -6.87 11.17 70.47
C PRO A 312 -5.56 10.88 71.27
N HIS A 313 -5.12 11.94 71.99
CA HIS A 313 -4.27 12.01 73.21
C HIS A 313 -2.73 11.82 73.03
N GLU A 314 -1.78 12.54 73.69
CA GLU A 314 -1.81 13.44 74.87
C GLU A 314 -0.44 14.15 75.07
N THR A 315 -0.46 15.39 75.62
CA THR A 315 0.55 16.06 76.53
C THR A 315 2.01 16.29 76.06
N SER A 316 2.79 17.33 76.44
CA SER A 316 2.78 18.29 77.55
C SER A 316 3.68 19.49 77.21
N SER A 317 3.17 20.70 77.47
CA SER A 317 3.72 21.87 78.18
C SER A 317 5.20 22.32 78.08
N ALA A 318 5.30 23.67 78.03
CA ALA A 318 6.36 24.61 78.43
C ALA A 318 7.35 25.07 77.35
#